data_AF-I0J8K3-F1
#
_entry.id   AF-I0J8K3-F1
#
_cell.length_a   1.000
_cell.length_b   1.000
_cell.length_c   1.000
_cell.angle_alpha   90.00
_cell.angle_beta   90.00
_cell.angle_gamma   90.00
#
_symmetry.space_group_name_H-M   'P 1'
#
loop_
_entity.id
_entity.type
_entity.pdbx_description
1 polymer ?
#
loop_
_entity_poly.entity_id
_entity_poly.type
_entity_poly.pdbx_seq_one_letter_code
_entity_poly.pdbx_strand_id
1 'polypeptide(L)'
;DKKAEALYLVQDSIKGLDAYARGEITDFAQVGIKALDDQTIQYTLNKPETFWNSKTTMGVLAPVNEEFLNSKGDDFAKATDPSSLLYNGPYLLKSIVTKSSVEFAKNPDYWDKDNVHIDKVKLSFWDGQDTSKPAENFKDGSLTAARLYPTSASFAELEKSMKDNIVYTPQDSTTYLVGTNIDRQSYKYTSKTTDEQKT
;
A
#
# COMPACT_ATOMS: atom_id res chain seq x y z
N ASP A 1 3.30 -4.76 -16.76
CA ASP A 1 2.04 -4.05 -17.04
C ASP A 1 2.22 -2.62 -16.58
N LYS A 2 1.87 -1.61 -17.39
CA LYS A 2 1.98 -0.18 -17.04
C LYS A 2 0.64 0.39 -16.53
N LYS A 3 -0.39 -0.44 -16.39
CA LYS A 3 -1.71 -0.02 -15.94
C LYS A 3 -1.75 0.12 -14.42
N ALA A 4 -2.50 1.11 -13.94
CA ALA A 4 -2.74 1.28 -12.52
C ALA A 4 -3.61 0.13 -11.98
N GLU A 5 -3.06 -0.68 -11.08
CA GLU A 5 -3.72 -1.86 -10.49
C GLU A 5 -5.03 -1.50 -9.77
N ALA A 6 -5.08 -0.32 -9.16
CA ALA A 6 -6.21 0.18 -8.37
C ALA A 6 -7.19 1.07 -9.16
N LEU A 7 -7.07 1.15 -10.50
CA LEU A 7 -7.91 2.05 -11.33
C LEU A 7 -9.41 1.81 -11.14
N TYR A 8 -9.81 0.55 -10.97
CA TYR A 8 -11.20 0.13 -10.76
C TYR A 8 -11.92 0.84 -9.60
N LEU A 9 -11.16 1.38 -8.63
CA LEU A 9 -11.72 2.10 -7.48
C LEU A 9 -12.36 3.45 -7.86
N VAL A 10 -11.95 4.02 -9.00
CA VAL A 10 -12.39 5.34 -9.50
C VAL A 10 -12.85 5.34 -10.95
N GLN A 11 -12.60 4.25 -11.68
CA GLN A 11 -12.87 4.10 -13.11
C GLN A 11 -14.32 4.43 -13.48
N ASP A 12 -15.28 3.93 -12.70
CA ASP A 12 -16.71 4.15 -12.93
C ASP A 12 -17.24 5.45 -12.32
N SER A 13 -16.42 6.14 -11.53
CA SER A 13 -16.80 7.38 -10.86
C SER A 13 -16.63 8.58 -11.76
N ILE A 14 -15.48 8.68 -12.45
CA ILE A 14 -15.12 9.83 -13.27
C ILE A 14 -15.72 9.69 -14.67
N LYS A 15 -16.35 10.75 -15.16
CA LYS A 15 -16.95 10.78 -16.50
C LYS A 15 -15.93 10.41 -17.57
N GLY A 16 -16.24 9.41 -18.40
CA GLY A 16 -15.40 8.99 -19.52
C GLY A 16 -14.12 8.22 -19.17
N LEU A 17 -13.78 8.04 -17.88
CA LEU A 17 -12.53 7.37 -17.48
C LEU A 17 -12.53 5.88 -17.86
N ASP A 18 -13.65 5.18 -17.65
CA ASP A 18 -13.81 3.78 -18.08
C ASP A 18 -13.63 3.61 -19.61
N ALA A 19 -14.32 4.44 -20.40
CA ALA A 19 -14.23 4.39 -21.85
C ALA A 19 -12.81 4.71 -22.35
N TYR A 20 -12.10 5.63 -21.69
CA TYR A 20 -10.68 5.90 -21.97
C TYR A 20 -9.79 4.70 -21.60
N ALA A 21 -10.00 4.10 -20.43
CA ALA A 21 -9.25 2.92 -19.98
C ALA A 21 -9.46 1.69 -20.88
N ARG A 22 -10.65 1.56 -21.49
CA ARG A 22 -10.99 0.53 -22.48
C ARG A 22 -10.54 0.89 -23.92
N GLY A 23 -10.04 2.09 -24.15
CA GLY A 23 -9.57 2.57 -25.45
C GLY A 23 -10.68 2.98 -26.43
N GLU A 24 -11.92 3.12 -25.96
CA GLU A 24 -13.06 3.63 -26.74
C GLU A 24 -12.94 5.14 -26.96
N ILE A 25 -12.37 5.85 -25.97
CA ILE A 25 -11.96 7.25 -26.06
C ILE A 25 -10.43 7.28 -26.09
N THR A 26 -9.85 8.02 -27.04
CA THR A 26 -8.38 8.19 -27.15
C THR A 26 -7.91 9.58 -26.74
N ASP A 27 -8.80 10.57 -26.76
CA ASP A 27 -8.53 11.94 -26.31
C ASP A 27 -8.84 12.08 -24.81
N PHE A 28 -7.80 12.29 -24.00
CA PHE A 28 -7.95 12.45 -22.56
C PHE A 28 -8.76 13.70 -22.18
N ALA A 29 -8.89 14.70 -23.06
CA ALA A 29 -9.72 15.89 -22.80
C ALA A 29 -11.22 15.56 -22.66
N GLN A 30 -11.66 14.37 -23.08
CA GLN A 30 -13.02 13.87 -22.87
C GLN A 30 -13.22 13.22 -21.49
N VAL A 31 -12.14 12.95 -20.76
CA VAL A 31 -12.20 12.46 -19.38
C VAL A 31 -12.54 13.62 -18.45
N GLY A 32 -13.41 13.39 -17.48
CA GLY A 32 -13.92 14.37 -16.52
C GLY A 32 -12.90 14.83 -15.48
N ILE A 33 -11.65 15.09 -15.87
CA ILE A 33 -10.59 15.63 -15.02
C ILE A 33 -10.01 16.85 -15.73
N LYS A 34 -10.04 18.01 -15.07
CA LYS A 34 -9.53 19.25 -15.65
C LYS A 34 -8.81 20.09 -14.61
N ALA A 35 -7.57 20.50 -14.91
CA ALA A 35 -6.95 21.62 -14.22
C ALA A 35 -7.60 22.93 -14.74
N LEU A 36 -8.27 23.67 -13.87
CA LEU A 36 -8.82 24.98 -14.20
C LEU A 36 -7.73 26.07 -14.14
N ASP A 37 -6.78 25.88 -13.22
CA ASP A 37 -5.55 26.66 -13.02
C ASP A 37 -4.54 25.80 -12.24
N ASP A 38 -3.39 26.39 -11.88
CA ASP A 38 -2.27 25.70 -11.21
C ASP A 38 -2.62 25.11 -9.84
N GLN A 39 -3.69 25.57 -9.19
CA GLN A 39 -4.10 25.15 -7.84
C GLN A 39 -5.54 24.65 -7.76
N THR A 40 -6.24 24.54 -8.90
CA THR A 40 -7.65 24.15 -8.96
C THR A 40 -7.86 22.99 -9.92
N ILE A 41 -8.22 21.84 -9.37
CA ILE A 41 -8.64 20.66 -10.15
C ILE A 41 -10.16 20.46 -10.05
N GLN A 42 -10.79 20.20 -11.19
CA GLN A 42 -12.20 19.88 -11.31
C GLN A 42 -12.37 18.42 -11.73
N TYR A 43 -13.21 17.71 -10.98
CA TYR A 43 -13.68 16.38 -11.34
C TYR A 43 -15.16 16.43 -11.75
N THR A 44 -15.48 15.87 -12.91
CA THR A 44 -16.87 15.60 -13.33
C THR A 44 -17.16 14.13 -13.12
N LEU A 45 -18.10 13.84 -12.21
CA LEU A 45 -18.50 12.47 -11.90
C LEU A 45 -19.67 12.01 -12.78
N ASN A 46 -19.80 10.70 -12.97
CA ASN A 46 -20.94 10.10 -13.68
C ASN A 46 -22.26 10.27 -12.91
N LYS A 47 -22.18 10.33 -11.58
CA LYS A 47 -23.29 10.53 -10.65
C LYS A 47 -22.77 11.14 -9.34
N PRO A 48 -23.63 11.72 -8.50
CA PRO A 48 -23.23 12.15 -7.16
C PRO A 48 -22.65 10.99 -6.35
N GLU A 49 -21.48 11.19 -5.74
CA GLU A 49 -20.85 10.24 -4.83
C GLU A 49 -20.51 10.94 -3.51
N THR A 50 -21.24 10.61 -2.44
CA THR A 50 -21.13 11.27 -1.13
C THR A 50 -19.77 11.06 -0.45
N PHE A 51 -19.03 10.03 -0.86
CA PHE A 51 -17.71 9.66 -0.34
C PHE A 51 -16.58 9.95 -1.35
N TRP A 52 -16.81 10.82 -2.34
CA TRP A 52 -15.79 11.20 -3.33
C TRP A 52 -14.48 11.66 -2.68
N ASN A 53 -14.57 12.48 -1.64
CA ASN A 53 -13.39 12.97 -0.92
C ASN A 53 -12.58 11.83 -0.25
N SER A 54 -13.22 10.73 0.13
CA SER A 54 -12.51 9.55 0.63
C SER A 54 -11.75 8.83 -0.50
N LYS A 55 -12.26 8.86 -1.73
CA LYS A 55 -11.54 8.31 -2.89
C LYS A 55 -10.31 9.13 -3.25
N THR A 56 -10.38 10.45 -3.10
CA THR A 56 -9.24 11.35 -3.39
C THR A 56 -8.04 11.14 -2.46
N THR A 57 -8.21 10.43 -1.34
CA THR A 57 -7.08 10.05 -0.46
C THR A 57 -6.42 8.72 -0.85
N MET A 58 -6.92 8.04 -1.88
CA MET A 58 -6.39 6.74 -2.30
C MET A 58 -5.16 6.92 -3.20
N GLY A 59 -4.19 6.01 -3.08
CA GLY A 59 -2.93 6.10 -3.83
C GLY A 59 -3.08 6.15 -5.35
N VAL A 60 -4.18 5.64 -5.91
CA VAL A 60 -4.47 5.72 -7.35
C VAL A 60 -4.71 7.15 -7.85
N LEU A 61 -5.11 8.06 -6.96
CA LEU A 61 -5.29 9.49 -7.23
C LEU A 61 -4.14 10.33 -6.68
N ALA A 62 -3.09 9.71 -6.14
CA ALA A 62 -1.90 10.46 -5.74
C ALA A 62 -1.22 11.07 -6.99
N PRO A 63 -0.79 12.34 -6.93
CA PRO A 63 -0.17 12.98 -8.07
C PRO A 63 1.22 12.37 -8.35
N VAL A 64 1.57 12.34 -9.62
CA VAL A 64 2.91 11.99 -10.11
C VAL A 64 3.46 13.17 -10.90
N ASN A 65 4.75 13.43 -10.78
CA ASN A 65 5.41 14.47 -11.58
C ASN A 65 5.69 13.93 -12.99
N GLU A 66 5.10 14.56 -14.01
CA GLU A 66 5.19 14.13 -15.40
C GLU A 66 6.62 14.10 -15.93
N GLU A 67 7.39 15.17 -15.70
CA GLU A 67 8.78 15.27 -16.17
C GLU A 67 9.64 14.15 -15.58
N PHE A 68 9.54 13.94 -14.26
CA PHE A 68 10.29 12.89 -13.57
C PHE A 68 9.87 11.50 -14.05
N LEU A 69 8.56 11.23 -14.18
CA LEU A 69 8.04 9.97 -14.71
C LEU A 69 8.61 9.70 -16.11
N ASN A 70 8.56 10.69 -17.00
CA ASN A 70 9.09 10.59 -18.35
C ASN A 70 10.62 10.38 -18.35
N SER A 71 11.35 11.02 -17.44
CA SER A 71 12.81 10.86 -17.30
C SER A 71 13.22 9.46 -16.83
N LYS A 72 12.38 8.79 -16.04
CA LYS A 72 12.64 7.44 -15.51
C LYS A 72 12.11 6.33 -16.42
N GLY A 73 11.04 6.59 -17.16
CA GLY A 73 10.42 5.60 -18.05
C GLY A 73 10.08 4.31 -17.32
N ASP A 74 10.60 3.19 -17.82
CA ASP A 74 10.34 1.85 -17.27
C ASP A 74 11.02 1.61 -15.90
N ASP A 75 12.01 2.43 -15.54
CA ASP A 75 12.66 2.35 -14.23
C ASP A 75 11.91 3.13 -13.14
N PHE A 76 10.82 3.84 -13.45
CA PHE A 76 10.02 4.53 -12.45
C PHE A 76 9.47 3.56 -11.39
N ALA A 77 9.58 3.93 -10.10
CA ALA A 77 9.13 3.12 -8.97
C ALA A 77 9.73 1.70 -8.88
N LYS A 78 10.96 1.52 -9.39
CA LYS A 78 11.70 0.26 -9.27
C LYS A 78 11.98 -0.06 -7.81
N ALA A 79 11.42 -1.19 -7.34
CA ALA A 79 11.43 -1.61 -5.94
C ALA A 79 12.83 -1.70 -5.29
N THR A 80 13.90 -1.81 -6.06
CA THR A 80 15.29 -1.91 -5.58
C THR A 80 16.06 -0.59 -5.64
N ASP A 81 15.46 0.50 -6.11
CA ASP A 81 16.12 1.78 -6.33
C ASP A 81 15.29 2.94 -5.76
N PRO A 82 15.62 3.45 -4.55
CA PRO A 82 14.96 4.61 -3.99
C PRO A 82 15.06 5.88 -4.84
N SER A 83 16.05 5.99 -5.74
CA SER A 83 16.19 7.15 -6.64
C SER A 83 15.24 7.12 -7.84
N SER A 84 14.47 6.04 -7.99
CA SER A 84 13.47 5.87 -9.04
C SER A 84 12.11 6.53 -8.75
N LEU A 85 11.99 7.18 -7.59
CA LEU A 85 10.78 7.84 -7.11
C LEU A 85 11.04 9.31 -6.80
N LEU A 86 10.00 10.12 -6.98
CA LEU A 86 9.93 11.50 -6.48
C LEU A 86 8.81 11.58 -5.44
N TYR A 87 8.99 12.42 -4.43
CA TYR A 87 8.16 12.43 -3.22
C TYR A 87 7.53 13.80 -2.99
N ASN A 88 6.24 13.81 -2.67
CA ASN A 88 5.51 14.98 -2.18
C ASN A 88 4.91 14.77 -0.77
N GLY A 89 5.18 13.61 -0.16
CA GLY A 89 4.70 13.25 1.18
C GLY A 89 5.69 13.60 2.30
N PRO A 90 5.37 13.24 3.56
CA PRO A 90 6.15 13.61 4.75
C PRO A 90 7.50 12.89 4.86
N TYR A 91 7.70 11.80 4.13
CA TYR A 91 8.92 10.99 4.19
C TYR A 91 9.46 10.67 2.80
N LEU A 92 10.78 10.52 2.74
CA LEU A 92 11.56 10.03 1.60
C LEU A 92 11.96 8.58 1.88
N LEU A 93 11.80 7.69 0.91
CA LEU A 93 12.42 6.37 0.99
C LEU A 93 13.94 6.52 0.87
N LYS A 94 14.68 5.98 1.84
CA LYS A 94 16.14 6.03 1.86
C LYS A 94 16.76 4.72 1.40
N SER A 95 16.20 3.58 1.80
CA SER A 95 16.73 2.27 1.43
C SER A 95 15.67 1.18 1.49
N ILE A 96 15.85 0.18 0.64
CA ILE A 96 15.15 -1.11 0.70
C ILE A 96 16.23 -2.19 0.66
N VAL A 97 16.34 -2.96 1.74
CA VAL A 97 17.23 -4.12 1.82
C VAL A 97 16.36 -5.36 1.96
N THR A 98 16.32 -6.16 0.90
CA THR A 98 15.51 -7.38 0.81
C THR A 98 15.70 -8.28 2.02
N LYS A 99 14.59 -8.72 2.63
CA LYS A 99 14.56 -9.56 3.85
C LYS A 99 15.31 -8.95 5.06
N SER A 100 15.50 -7.64 5.09
CA SER A 100 16.18 -6.95 6.18
C SER A 100 15.40 -5.74 6.66
N SER A 101 15.31 -4.68 5.85
CA SER A 101 14.61 -3.46 6.29
C SER A 101 14.22 -2.52 5.16
N VAL A 102 13.28 -1.64 5.47
CA VAL A 102 12.94 -0.45 4.68
C VAL A 102 13.16 0.77 5.57
N GLU A 103 13.93 1.74 5.09
CA GLU A 103 14.23 2.95 5.86
C GLU A 103 13.70 4.20 5.16
N PHE A 104 13.08 5.08 5.95
CA PHE A 104 12.56 6.37 5.54
C PHE A 104 13.21 7.49 6.35
N ALA A 105 13.32 8.66 5.75
CA ALA A 105 13.74 9.88 6.43
C ALA A 105 12.70 10.99 6.21
N LYS A 106 12.56 11.88 7.18
CA LYS A 106 11.73 13.08 7.07
C LYS A 106 12.05 13.87 5.79
N ASN A 107 11.01 14.30 5.08
CA ASN A 107 11.12 15.10 3.87
C ASN A 107 11.20 16.61 4.23
N PRO A 108 12.34 17.30 3.98
CA PRO A 108 12.49 18.72 4.29
C PRO A 108 11.67 19.63 3.37
N ASP A 109 11.16 19.12 2.26
CA ASP A 109 10.38 19.86 1.26
C ASP A 109 8.87 19.63 1.40
N TYR A 110 8.44 18.83 2.38
CA TYR A 110 7.03 18.63 2.67
C TYR A 110 6.40 19.90 3.24
N TRP A 111 5.22 20.27 2.73
CA TRP A 111 4.55 21.52 3.09
C TRP A 111 4.24 21.65 4.59
N ASP A 112 3.96 20.52 5.26
CA ASP A 112 3.61 20.46 6.68
C ASP A 112 4.72 19.81 7.53
N LYS A 113 5.98 20.02 7.15
CA LYS A 113 7.16 19.43 7.80
C LYS A 113 7.33 19.77 9.28
N ASP A 114 6.76 20.87 9.74
CA ASP A 114 6.87 21.29 11.14
C ASP A 114 6.02 20.41 12.08
N ASN A 115 4.98 19.76 11.55
CA ASN A 115 4.16 18.78 12.26
C ASN A 115 4.65 17.33 12.08
N VAL A 116 5.77 17.11 11.39
CA VAL A 116 6.41 15.79 11.26
C VAL A 116 7.49 15.65 12.33
N HIS A 117 7.19 14.94 13.42
CA HIS A 117 8.09 14.87 14.59
C HIS A 117 9.06 13.68 14.60
N ILE A 118 8.88 12.71 13.69
CA ILE A 118 9.75 11.54 13.59
C ILE A 118 10.76 11.77 12.46
N ASP A 119 12.05 11.75 12.80
CA ASP A 119 13.11 12.03 11.81
C ASP A 119 13.36 10.83 10.88
N LYS A 120 13.26 9.61 11.42
CA LYS A 120 13.56 8.37 10.71
C LYS A 120 12.57 7.29 11.08
N VAL A 121 12.12 6.53 10.09
CA VAL A 121 11.32 5.33 10.29
C VAL A 121 12.06 4.15 9.71
N LYS A 122 12.23 3.10 10.49
CA LYS A 122 12.80 1.83 10.04
C LYS A 122 11.78 0.72 10.22
N LEU A 123 11.42 0.08 9.11
CA LEU A 123 10.59 -1.11 9.10
C LEU A 123 11.53 -2.32 9.03
N SER A 124 11.57 -3.12 10.08
CA SER A 124 12.36 -4.35 10.13
C SER A 124 11.58 -5.52 9.52
N PHE A 125 12.25 -6.35 8.74
CA PHE A 125 11.66 -7.55 8.17
C PHE A 125 11.46 -8.63 9.24
N TRP A 126 10.30 -9.27 9.22
CA TRP A 126 9.97 -10.46 10.00
C TRP A 126 9.18 -11.41 9.11
N ASP A 127 9.59 -12.67 9.07
CA ASP A 127 9.09 -13.68 8.13
C ASP A 127 7.83 -14.41 8.61
N GLY A 128 7.36 -14.11 9.81
CA GLY A 128 6.14 -14.69 10.38
C GLY A 128 6.33 -16.02 11.09
N GLN A 129 7.53 -16.60 11.13
CA GLN A 129 7.72 -17.96 11.68
C GLN A 129 7.62 -17.98 13.21
N ASP A 130 8.27 -17.03 13.88
CA ASP A 130 8.19 -16.88 15.33
C ASP A 130 7.31 -15.69 15.72
N THR A 131 6.08 -15.99 16.15
CA THR A 131 5.08 -15.00 16.57
C THR A 131 5.43 -14.29 17.88
N SER A 132 6.41 -14.78 18.65
CA SER A 132 6.89 -14.12 19.87
C SER A 132 7.97 -13.08 19.57
N LYS A 133 8.70 -13.26 18.46
CA LYS A 133 9.87 -12.44 18.12
C LYS A 133 9.60 -10.92 18.08
N PRO A 134 8.49 -10.43 17.49
CA PRO A 134 8.19 -9.00 17.53
C PRO A 134 8.07 -8.44 18.95
N ALA A 135 7.45 -9.19 19.86
CA ALA A 135 7.26 -8.76 21.25
C ALA A 135 8.59 -8.76 22.03
N GLU A 136 9.46 -9.75 21.80
CA GLU A 136 10.81 -9.77 22.36
C GLU A 136 11.64 -8.56 21.92
N ASN A 137 11.62 -8.26 20.61
CA ASN A 137 12.32 -7.11 20.05
C ASN A 137 11.73 -5.77 20.54
N PHE A 138 10.44 -5.73 20.91
CA PHE A 138 9.88 -4.55 21.58
C PHE A 138 10.40 -4.44 23.01
N LYS A 139 10.44 -5.55 23.75
CA LYS A 139 10.91 -5.60 25.13
C LYS A 139 12.38 -5.22 25.30
N ASP A 140 13.24 -5.56 24.35
CA ASP A 140 14.65 -5.19 24.36
C ASP A 140 14.94 -3.79 23.78
N GLY A 141 13.90 -3.09 23.29
CA GLY A 141 14.02 -1.75 22.72
C GLY A 141 14.40 -1.69 21.24
N SER A 142 14.56 -2.83 20.57
CA SER A 142 14.83 -2.89 19.11
C SER A 142 13.64 -2.44 18.25
N LEU A 143 12.42 -2.56 18.77
CA LEU A 143 11.18 -2.05 18.15
C LEU A 143 10.47 -1.07 19.08
N THR A 144 9.94 0.01 18.52
CA THR A 144 9.07 0.96 19.24
C THR A 144 7.60 0.55 19.19
N ALA A 145 7.24 -0.37 18.30
CA ALA A 145 5.90 -0.96 18.21
C ALA A 145 6.01 -2.38 17.65
N ALA A 146 5.18 -3.29 18.17
CA ALA A 146 5.12 -4.67 17.71
C ALA A 146 3.67 -5.18 17.68
N ARG A 147 3.31 -5.92 16.63
CA ARG A 147 2.03 -6.61 16.57
C ARG A 147 2.05 -7.78 17.55
N LEU A 148 1.00 -7.88 18.36
CA LEU A 148 0.75 -9.02 19.22
C LEU A 148 -0.31 -9.94 18.59
N TYR A 149 -0.22 -11.22 18.93
CA TYR A 149 -1.14 -12.26 18.48
C TYR A 149 -1.83 -12.85 19.69
N PRO A 150 -3.04 -12.38 20.05
CA PRO A 150 -3.74 -12.85 21.26
C PRO A 150 -4.00 -14.37 21.29
N THR A 151 -3.94 -15.02 20.13
CA THR A 151 -4.10 -16.48 19.98
C THR A 151 -2.77 -17.25 20.04
N SER A 152 -1.62 -16.58 20.23
CA SER A 152 -0.32 -17.25 20.35
C SER A 152 -0.13 -17.89 21.73
N ALA A 153 0.70 -18.93 21.81
CA ALA A 153 1.02 -19.59 23.07
C ALA A 153 1.76 -18.68 24.07
N SER A 154 2.49 -17.66 23.58
CA SER A 154 3.27 -16.72 24.39
C SER A 154 2.46 -15.55 24.94
N PHE A 155 1.22 -15.32 24.45
CA PHE A 155 0.45 -14.13 24.78
C PHE A 155 0.17 -13.97 26.28
N ALA A 156 -0.21 -15.05 26.98
CA ALA A 156 -0.56 -14.98 28.40
C ALA A 156 0.61 -14.53 29.31
N GLU A 157 1.86 -14.82 28.91
CA GLU A 157 3.05 -14.36 29.63
C GLU A 157 3.41 -12.91 29.27
N LEU A 158 3.29 -12.56 27.98
CA LEU A 158 3.48 -11.19 27.50
C LEU A 158 2.49 -10.22 28.15
N GLU A 159 1.23 -10.61 28.26
CA GLU A 159 0.19 -9.82 28.94
C GLU A 159 0.55 -9.56 30.40
N LYS A 160 1.00 -10.57 31.15
CA LYS A 160 1.42 -10.39 32.55
C LYS A 160 2.59 -9.42 32.70
N SER A 161 3.54 -9.46 31.77
CA SER A 161 4.79 -8.70 31.87
C SER A 161 4.72 -7.30 31.24
N MET A 162 3.82 -7.07 30.29
CA MET A 162 3.77 -5.83 29.49
C MET A 162 2.35 -5.23 29.37
N LYS A 163 1.42 -5.57 30.27
CA LYS A 163 0.01 -5.13 30.21
C LYS A 163 -0.18 -3.64 29.88
N ASP A 164 0.64 -2.76 30.48
CA ASP A 164 0.50 -1.31 30.36
C ASP A 164 0.99 -0.79 28.98
N ASN A 165 1.69 -1.65 28.23
CA ASN A 165 2.14 -1.39 26.87
C ASN A 165 1.20 -1.99 25.81
N ILE A 166 0.22 -2.80 26.20
CA ILE A 166 -0.72 -3.44 25.26
C ILE A 166 -1.86 -2.47 24.97
N VAL A 167 -1.98 -2.08 23.71
CA VAL A 167 -3.07 -1.24 23.21
C VAL A 167 -3.95 -2.06 22.29
N TYR A 168 -5.23 -2.14 22.60
CA TYR A 168 -6.24 -2.71 21.72
C TYR A 168 -6.77 -1.61 20.79
N THR A 169 -6.64 -1.82 19.49
CA THR A 169 -7.27 -0.97 18.48
C THR A 169 -8.60 -1.59 18.04
N PRO A 170 -9.55 -0.81 17.50
CA PRO A 170 -10.67 -1.36 16.75
C PRO A 170 -10.16 -2.35 15.68
N GLN A 171 -10.96 -3.36 15.35
CA GLN A 171 -10.68 -4.21 14.20
C GLN A 171 -10.56 -3.35 12.95
N ASP A 172 -9.52 -3.60 12.16
CA ASP A 172 -9.37 -2.98 10.85
C ASP A 172 -10.45 -3.53 9.90
N SER A 173 -10.65 -2.88 8.75
CA SER A 173 -11.60 -3.32 7.73
C SER A 173 -11.10 -4.55 6.94
N THR A 174 -10.31 -5.41 7.58
CA THR A 174 -9.68 -6.57 6.95
C THR A 174 -10.59 -7.80 7.10
N THR A 175 -11.04 -8.32 5.96
CA THR A 175 -11.72 -9.62 5.90
C THR A 175 -10.71 -10.69 5.49
N TYR A 176 -10.50 -11.68 6.35
CA TYR A 176 -9.74 -12.88 6.00
C TYR A 176 -10.67 -13.85 5.26
N LEU A 177 -10.27 -14.24 4.05
CA LEU A 177 -11.04 -15.16 3.20
C LEU A 177 -10.19 -16.37 2.82
N VAL A 178 -10.82 -17.54 2.78
CA VAL A 178 -10.21 -18.74 2.19
C VAL A 178 -10.54 -18.72 0.70
N GLY A 179 -9.54 -18.43 -0.13
CA GLY A 179 -9.66 -18.52 -1.57
C GLY A 179 -9.53 -19.96 -2.04
N THR A 180 -10.61 -20.55 -2.56
CA THR A 180 -10.59 -21.88 -3.15
C THR A 180 -10.50 -21.76 -4.67
N ASN A 181 -9.41 -22.24 -5.26
CA ASN A 181 -9.32 -22.35 -6.72
C ASN A 181 -10.16 -23.54 -7.19
N ILE A 182 -11.38 -23.26 -7.66
CA ILE A 182 -12.36 -24.26 -8.11
C ILE A 182 -12.12 -24.79 -9.52
N ASP A 183 -11.23 -24.16 -10.30
CA ASP A 183 -10.89 -24.56 -11.67
C ASP A 183 -9.42 -24.97 -11.80
N ARG A 184 -8.89 -25.61 -10.75
CA ARG A 184 -7.51 -26.10 -10.74
C ARG A 184 -7.36 -27.34 -11.62
N GLN A 185 -7.19 -27.11 -12.92
CA GLN A 185 -6.98 -28.17 -13.92
C GLN A 185 -5.49 -28.57 -14.06
N SER A 186 -4.55 -27.75 -13.59
CA SER A 186 -3.11 -27.98 -13.76
C SER A 186 -2.42 -28.59 -12.52
N TYR A 187 -1.63 -29.64 -12.76
CA TYR A 187 -0.76 -30.30 -11.77
C TYR A 187 0.55 -29.55 -11.48
N LYS A 188 0.84 -28.46 -12.21
CA LYS A 188 2.15 -27.79 -12.22
C LYS A 188 2.65 -27.32 -10.84
N TYR A 189 1.75 -27.07 -9.90
CA TYR A 189 2.06 -26.51 -8.57
C TYR A 189 1.57 -27.40 -7.43
N THR A 190 1.42 -28.70 -7.66
CA THR A 190 1.01 -29.68 -6.65
C THR A 190 1.95 -30.88 -6.68
N SER A 191 2.05 -31.58 -5.55
CA SER A 191 2.71 -32.90 -5.49
C SER A 191 1.86 -34.02 -6.12
N LYS A 192 0.59 -33.74 -6.42
CA LYS A 192 -0.34 -34.67 -7.08
C LYS A 192 -0.09 -34.71 -8.59
N THR A 193 -0.18 -35.88 -9.19
CA THR A 193 0.05 -36.15 -10.61
C THR A 193 -1.15 -36.76 -11.33
N THR A 194 -2.20 -37.20 -10.61
CA THR A 194 -3.43 -37.78 -11.19
C THR A 194 -4.70 -37.24 -10.54
N ASP A 195 -5.85 -37.49 -11.17
CA ASP A 195 -7.16 -37.02 -10.71
C ASP A 195 -7.64 -37.80 -9.48
N GLU A 196 -7.31 -39.09 -9.35
CA GLU A 196 -7.68 -39.94 -8.22
C GLU A 196 -7.04 -39.47 -6.91
N GLN A 197 -5.89 -38.81 -6.98
CA GLN A 197 -5.24 -38.22 -5.81
C GLN A 197 -5.96 -36.96 -5.31
N LYS A 198 -6.95 -36.42 -6.05
CA LYS A 198 -7.70 -35.22 -5.66
C LYS A 198 -8.77 -35.48 -4.61
N THR A 199 -9.35 -36.68 -4.58
CA THR A 199 -10.28 -37.18 -3.55
C THR A 199 -9.57 -37.55 -2.26
#